data_AF-A0A4Y1R7L0-F1
#
_entry.id   AF-A0A4Y1R7L0-F1
#
_cell.length_a   1.000
_cell.length_b   1.000
_cell.length_c   1.000
_cell.angle_alpha   90.00
_cell.angle_beta   90.00
_cell.angle_gamma   90.00
#
_symmetry.space_group_name_H-M   'P 1'
#
loop_
_entity.id
_entity.type
_entity.pdbx_description
1 polymer ?
#
loop_
_entity_poly.entity_id
_entity_poly.type
_entity_poly.pdbx_seq_one_letter_code
_entity_poly.pdbx_strand_id
1 'polypeptide(L)'
;MSLRVLNPNAEVLNKSAALHMNINAAKGLQDVLKTNLGPKGTIKMLVGGAGDIKLTKDGNTLLKEMQIQNPTAIMIARTAVAQDDISGDGTTSTVLFIGELMKQSERYIDEGMHPRVLVDGFEIAKRATLQFIEKFKTPVVMGNEPDKEILKMVARTTLRTKLYEALADQLTDIVVNSVLCIRKPEESIDLFMVGDYAHATQVEGLVLDHGSRHPDMKRWAENCYILTSNVSLEYEKRMSLWPNDHTIAQIKDAVRDGLRAVKNTIEDEAVILGAGAFEVAARQHLVNEVKKTVQGRAQLGVEAFADALLVVPKTLAENSGLDTQDVIIALTGEHDRGNVVGLNHHTGEPIDPQMEGIFDNYSVKRQIINSGPVIASQLLLVDEVIRAGRNMRKPT
;
A
#
# COMPACT_ATOMS: atom_id res chain seq x y z
N MET A 1 -32.15 24.78 -14.31
CA MET A 1 -33.42 24.29 -13.74
C MET A 1 -33.08 23.20 -12.75
N SER A 2 -33.46 23.37 -11.48
CA SER A 2 -32.91 22.57 -10.38
C SER A 2 -33.45 21.13 -10.39
N LEU A 3 -32.58 20.16 -10.11
CA LEU A 3 -32.91 18.73 -10.01
C LEU A 3 -34.02 18.45 -8.97
N ARG A 4 -34.24 19.37 -8.03
CA ARG A 4 -35.38 19.40 -7.10
C ARG A 4 -36.76 19.47 -7.77
N VAL A 5 -36.83 19.96 -9.01
CA VAL A 5 -38.07 19.95 -9.81
C VAL A 5 -38.41 18.52 -10.26
N LEU A 6 -37.39 17.69 -10.54
CA LEU A 6 -37.57 16.29 -10.96
C LEU A 6 -37.83 15.37 -9.76
N ASN A 7 -37.14 15.60 -8.65
CA ASN A 7 -37.32 14.85 -7.42
C ASN A 7 -37.23 15.79 -6.20
N PRO A 8 -38.36 16.12 -5.55
CA PRO A 8 -38.39 17.01 -4.39
C PRO A 8 -37.58 16.49 -3.19
N ASN A 9 -37.38 15.18 -3.10
CA ASN A 9 -36.64 14.54 -2.00
C ASN A 9 -35.17 14.30 -2.33
N ALA A 10 -34.68 14.70 -3.52
CA ALA A 10 -33.27 14.53 -3.86
C ALA A 10 -32.38 15.52 -3.09
N GLU A 11 -31.35 14.98 -2.44
CA GLU A 11 -30.26 15.79 -1.89
C GLU A 11 -29.22 15.99 -2.99
N VAL A 12 -28.87 17.26 -3.26
CA VAL A 12 -27.90 17.62 -4.30
C VAL A 12 -26.90 18.59 -3.71
N LEU A 13 -25.62 18.29 -3.91
CA LEU A 13 -24.52 19.20 -3.67
C LEU A 13 -24.10 19.84 -4.99
N ASN A 14 -24.09 21.18 -5.02
CA ASN A 14 -23.67 21.96 -6.17
C ASN A 14 -22.15 21.84 -6.42
N LYS A 15 -21.69 22.16 -7.63
CA LYS A 15 -20.29 22.08 -8.09
C LYS A 15 -19.18 22.37 -7.08
N SER A 16 -19.12 23.59 -6.55
CA SER A 16 -18.06 23.94 -5.58
C SER A 16 -18.18 23.14 -4.28
N ALA A 17 -19.39 22.95 -3.76
CA ALA A 17 -19.63 22.18 -2.55
C ALA A 17 -19.29 20.69 -2.71
N ALA A 18 -19.63 20.10 -3.86
CA ALA A 18 -19.29 18.71 -4.20
C ALA A 18 -17.77 18.51 -4.26
N LEU A 19 -17.06 19.43 -4.90
CA LEU A 19 -15.60 19.40 -5.00
C LEU A 19 -14.94 19.51 -3.62
N HIS A 20 -15.30 20.49 -2.79
CA HIS A 20 -14.73 20.62 -1.45
C HIS A 20 -15.08 19.43 -0.55
N MET A 21 -16.29 18.86 -0.68
CA MET A 21 -16.64 17.62 0.03
C MET A 21 -15.70 16.47 -0.37
N ASN A 22 -15.40 16.32 -1.67
CA ASN A 22 -14.50 15.28 -2.15
C ASN A 22 -13.06 15.47 -1.64
N ILE A 23 -12.55 16.70 -1.71
CA ILE A 23 -11.19 17.03 -1.24
C ILE A 23 -11.09 16.82 0.28
N ASN A 24 -12.07 17.28 1.06
CA ASN A 24 -12.07 17.09 2.50
C ASN A 24 -12.20 15.61 2.91
N ALA A 25 -12.98 14.82 2.16
CA ALA A 25 -13.06 13.38 2.38
C ALA A 25 -11.72 12.68 2.13
N ALA A 26 -11.02 13.05 1.04
CA ALA A 26 -9.70 12.51 0.71
C ALA A 26 -8.64 12.87 1.76
N LYS A 27 -8.59 14.16 2.16
CA LYS A 27 -7.71 14.65 3.23
C LYS A 27 -7.98 13.97 4.57
N GLY A 28 -9.26 13.83 4.94
CA GLY A 28 -9.64 13.17 6.19
C GLY A 28 -9.19 11.70 6.22
N LEU A 29 -9.33 10.98 5.10
CA LEU A 29 -8.85 9.60 5.01
C LEU A 29 -7.31 9.52 5.03
N GLN A 30 -6.62 10.46 4.38
CA GLN A 30 -5.17 10.61 4.43
C GLN A 30 -4.69 10.83 5.88
N ASP A 31 -5.31 11.73 6.64
CA ASP A 31 -4.92 12.03 8.02
C ASP A 31 -5.12 10.84 8.97
N VAL A 32 -6.13 10.01 8.74
CA VAL A 32 -6.32 8.76 9.49
C VAL A 32 -5.18 7.79 9.19
N LEU A 33 -4.81 7.63 7.93
CA LEU A 33 -3.84 6.62 7.50
C LEU A 33 -2.38 7.07 7.57
N LYS A 34 -2.07 8.37 7.58
CA LYS A 34 -0.69 8.88 7.57
C LYS A 34 0.13 8.35 8.73
N THR A 35 -0.50 8.24 9.90
CA THR A 35 0.13 7.76 11.13
C THR A 35 0.48 6.28 11.11
N ASN A 36 0.07 5.51 10.11
CA ASN A 36 0.42 4.10 9.95
C ASN A 36 1.67 3.89 9.08
N LEU A 37 2.07 4.87 8.28
CA LEU A 37 3.12 4.71 7.27
C LEU A 37 4.52 4.57 7.89
N GLY A 38 5.31 3.62 7.37
CA GLY A 38 6.72 3.47 7.72
C GLY A 38 6.98 2.71 9.03
N PRO A 39 8.25 2.39 9.34
CA PRO A 39 8.60 1.56 10.50
C PRO A 39 8.23 2.21 11.84
N LYS A 40 8.37 3.54 11.97
CA LYS A 40 7.96 4.29 13.18
C LYS A 40 6.47 4.69 13.21
N GLY A 41 5.67 4.22 12.23
CA GLY A 41 4.22 4.41 12.26
C GLY A 41 3.54 3.74 13.46
N THR A 42 2.44 4.34 13.90
CA THR A 42 1.60 3.92 15.03
C THR A 42 0.63 2.79 14.66
N ILE A 43 0.25 1.99 15.67
CA ILE A 43 -0.75 0.92 15.55
C ILE A 43 -2.13 1.47 15.90
N LYS A 44 -3.15 1.10 15.15
CA LYS A 44 -4.55 1.43 15.47
C LYS A 44 -5.24 0.25 16.13
N MET A 45 -6.01 0.56 17.17
CA MET A 45 -6.94 -0.37 17.78
C MET A 45 -8.35 -0.12 17.23
N LEU A 46 -8.90 -1.13 16.57
CA LEU A 46 -10.27 -1.17 16.09
C LEU A 46 -11.09 -1.99 17.06
N VAL A 47 -12.29 -1.52 17.38
CA VAL A 47 -13.26 -2.26 18.18
C VAL A 47 -14.50 -2.44 17.32
N GLY A 48 -14.79 -3.68 16.95
CA GLY A 48 -15.96 -4.02 16.17
C GLY A 48 -17.24 -3.99 17.01
N GLY A 49 -18.39 -4.07 16.33
CA GLY A 49 -19.70 -3.99 16.99
C GLY A 49 -20.00 -5.15 17.95
N ALA A 50 -19.29 -6.27 17.81
CA ALA A 50 -19.39 -7.43 18.71
C ALA A 50 -18.43 -7.33 19.91
N GLY A 51 -17.63 -6.27 20.01
CA GLY A 51 -16.58 -6.12 21.02
C GLY A 51 -15.27 -6.83 20.67
N ASP A 52 -15.13 -7.32 19.43
CA ASP A 52 -13.88 -7.83 18.89
C ASP A 52 -12.86 -6.69 18.75
N ILE A 53 -11.67 -6.90 19.29
CA ILE A 53 -10.59 -5.91 19.24
C ILE A 53 -9.61 -6.33 18.17
N LYS A 54 -9.24 -5.45 17.25
CA LYS A 54 -8.22 -5.72 16.23
C LYS A 54 -7.14 -4.66 16.30
N LEU A 55 -5.90 -5.09 16.52
CA LEU A 55 -4.73 -4.22 16.45
C LEU A 55 -4.14 -4.34 15.06
N THR A 56 -4.04 -3.22 14.34
CA THR A 56 -3.45 -3.23 13.01
C THR A 56 -2.67 -1.95 12.73
N LYS A 57 -1.53 -2.13 12.07
CA LYS A 57 -0.82 -1.06 11.39
C LYS A 57 -1.10 -1.06 9.88
N ASP A 58 -1.62 -2.18 9.38
CA ASP A 58 -1.89 -2.34 7.96
C ASP A 58 -3.11 -1.53 7.50
N GLY A 59 -2.93 -0.80 6.40
CA GLY A 59 -3.95 0.07 5.82
C GLY A 59 -5.11 -0.72 5.22
N ASN A 60 -4.84 -1.88 4.60
CA ASN A 60 -5.88 -2.72 4.00
C ASN A 60 -6.84 -3.27 5.05
N THR A 61 -6.30 -3.83 6.14
CA THR A 61 -7.12 -4.29 7.26
C THR A 61 -7.94 -3.15 7.86
N LEU A 62 -7.37 -1.96 8.04
CA LEU A 62 -8.11 -0.80 8.56
C LEU A 62 -9.28 -0.40 7.65
N LEU A 63 -9.04 -0.33 6.33
CA LEU A 63 -10.05 0.10 5.37
C LEU A 63 -11.18 -0.90 5.17
N LYS A 64 -10.93 -2.20 5.39
CA LYS A 64 -11.95 -3.25 5.31
C LYS A 64 -12.87 -3.27 6.53
N GLU A 65 -12.32 -3.03 7.72
CA GLU A 65 -13.06 -3.09 8.98
C GLU A 65 -13.80 -1.77 9.30
N MET A 66 -13.29 -0.64 8.79
CA MET A 66 -13.88 0.67 9.03
C MET A 66 -15.19 0.88 8.25
N GLN A 67 -16.24 1.29 8.95
CA GLN A 67 -17.53 1.64 8.33
C GLN A 67 -17.50 3.06 7.74
N ILE A 68 -17.00 3.18 6.51
CA ILE A 68 -16.91 4.46 5.79
C ILE A 68 -18.28 4.87 5.24
N GLN A 69 -18.78 6.03 5.66
CA GLN A 69 -20.06 6.59 5.19
C GLN A 69 -19.90 7.50 3.96
N ASN A 70 -18.79 8.23 3.87
CA ASN A 70 -18.58 9.19 2.79
C ASN A 70 -18.31 8.46 1.46
N PRO A 71 -19.09 8.72 0.38
CA PRO A 71 -18.96 7.99 -0.88
C PRO A 71 -17.59 8.16 -1.55
N THR A 72 -16.96 9.33 -1.40
CA THR A 72 -15.64 9.62 -1.95
C THR A 72 -14.56 8.83 -1.23
N ALA A 73 -14.65 8.77 0.10
CA ALA A 73 -13.74 7.95 0.90
C ALA A 73 -13.92 6.45 0.60
N ILE A 74 -15.13 5.98 0.32
CA ILE A 74 -15.37 4.59 -0.13
C ILE A 74 -14.66 4.29 -1.45
N MET A 75 -14.72 5.22 -2.42
CA MET A 75 -14.05 5.04 -3.72
C MET A 75 -12.53 4.94 -3.56
N ILE A 76 -11.95 5.81 -2.71
CA ILE A 76 -10.51 5.78 -2.39
C ILE A 76 -10.15 4.48 -1.66
N ALA A 77 -10.94 4.08 -0.65
CA ALA A 77 -10.73 2.86 0.10
C ALA A 77 -10.77 1.61 -0.79
N ARG A 78 -11.74 1.53 -1.71
CA ARG A 78 -11.82 0.42 -2.69
C ARG A 78 -10.60 0.35 -3.60
N THR A 79 -10.05 1.50 -3.97
CA THR A 79 -8.83 1.56 -4.79
C THR A 79 -7.63 1.01 -4.01
N ALA A 80 -7.51 1.37 -2.74
CA ALA A 80 -6.46 0.83 -1.87
C ALA A 80 -6.64 -0.67 -1.59
N VAL A 81 -7.87 -1.17 -1.44
CA VAL A 81 -8.13 -2.62 -1.35
C VAL A 81 -7.76 -3.34 -2.65
N ALA A 82 -8.10 -2.77 -3.81
CA ALA A 82 -7.71 -3.33 -5.10
C ALA A 82 -6.18 -3.33 -5.30
N GLN A 83 -5.47 -2.33 -4.77
CA GLN A 83 -4.01 -2.31 -4.73
C GLN A 83 -3.45 -3.50 -3.94
N ASP A 84 -4.03 -3.81 -2.77
CA ASP A 84 -3.65 -4.96 -1.95
C ASP A 84 -3.88 -6.29 -2.64
N ASP A 85 -5.02 -6.43 -3.32
CA ASP A 85 -5.39 -7.67 -3.99
C ASP A 85 -4.41 -8.01 -5.13
N ILE A 86 -3.89 -6.99 -5.82
CA ILE A 86 -2.92 -7.14 -6.92
C ILE A 86 -1.49 -7.27 -6.40
N SER A 87 -1.06 -6.33 -5.54
CA SER A 87 0.36 -6.16 -5.21
C SER A 87 0.72 -6.55 -3.78
N GLY A 88 -0.26 -6.69 -2.89
CA GLY A 88 -0.02 -7.07 -1.49
C GLY A 88 0.62 -6.00 -0.60
N ASP A 89 0.94 -4.83 -1.15
CA ASP A 89 1.54 -3.74 -0.38
C ASP A 89 1.18 -2.37 -1.00
N GLY A 90 1.49 -1.28 -0.30
CA GLY A 90 1.31 0.08 -0.80
C GLY A 90 -0.11 0.63 -0.67
N THR A 91 -0.97 -0.01 0.13
CA THR A 91 -2.34 0.45 0.40
C THR A 91 -2.37 1.82 1.05
N THR A 92 -1.60 2.00 2.13
CA THR A 92 -1.45 3.28 2.83
C THR A 92 -0.93 4.36 1.88
N SER A 93 0.16 4.07 1.16
CA SER A 93 0.76 5.01 0.21
C SER A 93 -0.19 5.45 -0.90
N THR A 94 -1.05 4.54 -1.38
CA THR A 94 -2.08 4.87 -2.39
C THR A 94 -3.06 5.91 -1.87
N VAL A 95 -3.56 5.74 -0.65
CA VAL A 95 -4.50 6.70 -0.05
C VAL A 95 -3.82 8.04 0.22
N LEU A 96 -2.60 8.02 0.75
CA LEU A 96 -1.83 9.24 1.01
C LEU A 96 -1.56 10.03 -0.27
N PHE A 97 -1.21 9.33 -1.35
CA PHE A 97 -0.95 9.96 -2.64
C PHE A 97 -2.21 10.58 -3.24
N ILE A 98 -3.35 9.90 -3.18
CA ILE A 98 -4.64 10.46 -3.64
C ILE A 98 -5.02 11.68 -2.78
N GLY A 99 -4.90 11.59 -1.46
CA GLY A 99 -5.20 12.69 -0.54
C GLY A 99 -4.35 13.92 -0.82
N GLU A 100 -3.03 13.73 -1.00
CA GLU A 100 -2.14 14.85 -1.27
C GLU A 100 -2.36 15.44 -2.67
N LEU A 101 -2.64 14.62 -3.69
CA LEU A 101 -3.03 15.12 -5.03
C LEU A 101 -4.28 16.01 -4.96
N MET A 102 -5.31 15.60 -4.20
CA MET A 102 -6.53 16.38 -4.00
C MET A 102 -6.24 17.69 -3.24
N LYS A 103 -5.36 17.63 -2.23
CA LYS A 103 -4.94 18.80 -1.45
C LYS A 103 -4.11 19.80 -2.26
N GLN A 104 -3.19 19.33 -3.11
CA GLN A 104 -2.44 20.22 -4.02
C GLN A 104 -3.36 20.82 -5.08
N SER A 105 -4.32 20.05 -5.58
CA SER A 105 -5.30 20.54 -6.56
C SER A 105 -6.18 21.66 -6.01
N GLU A 106 -6.58 21.59 -4.74
CA GLU A 106 -7.42 22.60 -4.10
C GLU A 106 -6.83 24.01 -4.22
N ARG A 107 -5.52 24.15 -3.98
CA ARG A 107 -4.81 25.45 -4.05
C ARG A 107 -5.01 26.12 -5.41
N TYR A 108 -4.82 25.37 -6.48
CA TYR A 108 -4.96 25.87 -7.85
C TYR A 108 -6.43 26.11 -8.25
N ILE A 109 -7.36 25.33 -7.70
CA ILE A 109 -8.79 25.52 -7.97
C ILE A 109 -9.30 26.78 -7.26
N ASP A 110 -8.83 27.05 -6.04
CA ASP A 110 -9.14 28.28 -5.30
C ASP A 110 -8.60 29.53 -6.01
N GLU A 111 -7.47 29.40 -6.72
CA GLU A 111 -6.94 30.44 -7.63
C GLU A 111 -7.77 30.62 -8.93
N GLY A 112 -8.83 29.83 -9.12
CA GLY A 112 -9.75 29.94 -10.26
C GLY A 112 -9.40 29.04 -11.45
N MET A 113 -8.53 28.04 -11.27
CA MET A 113 -8.24 27.07 -12.33
C MET A 113 -9.39 26.08 -12.52
N HIS A 114 -9.73 25.80 -13.78
CA HIS A 114 -10.72 24.75 -14.07
C HIS A 114 -10.11 23.36 -13.80
N PRO A 115 -10.79 22.46 -13.05
CA PRO A 115 -10.25 21.13 -12.67
C PRO A 115 -9.76 20.29 -13.85
N ARG A 116 -10.40 20.43 -15.02
CA ARG A 116 -9.98 19.75 -16.27
C ARG A 116 -8.51 20.01 -16.64
N VAL A 117 -8.04 21.24 -16.43
CA VAL A 117 -6.65 21.63 -16.76
C VAL A 117 -5.65 20.92 -15.85
N LEU A 118 -6.00 20.72 -14.57
CA LEU A 118 -5.19 19.95 -13.63
C LEU A 118 -5.14 18.48 -14.03
N VAL A 119 -6.29 17.90 -14.41
CA VAL A 119 -6.38 16.51 -14.86
C VAL A 119 -5.52 16.26 -16.10
N ASP A 120 -5.52 17.19 -17.07
CA ASP A 120 -4.67 17.08 -18.25
C ASP A 120 -3.17 17.09 -17.85
N GLY A 121 -2.79 17.91 -16.87
CA GLY A 121 -1.44 17.92 -16.29
C GLY A 121 -1.09 16.62 -15.54
N PHE A 122 -2.03 16.04 -14.80
CA PHE A 122 -1.86 14.77 -14.10
C PHE A 122 -1.62 13.60 -15.06
N GLU A 123 -2.33 13.56 -16.19
CA GLU A 123 -2.13 12.49 -17.18
C GLU A 123 -0.73 12.57 -17.82
N ILE A 124 -0.26 13.79 -18.11
CA ILE A 124 1.09 14.01 -18.64
C ILE A 124 2.15 13.60 -17.59
N ALA A 125 2.00 14.06 -16.35
CA ALA A 125 2.91 13.74 -15.26
C ALA A 125 2.97 12.23 -15.00
N LYS A 126 1.80 11.57 -14.90
CA LYS A 126 1.68 10.12 -14.73
C LYS A 126 2.46 9.35 -15.80
N ARG A 127 2.27 9.69 -17.07
CA ARG A 127 2.97 9.04 -18.19
C ARG A 127 4.48 9.23 -18.09
N ALA A 128 4.94 10.42 -17.74
CA ALA A 128 6.36 10.68 -17.57
C ALA A 128 6.95 9.94 -16.37
N THR A 129 6.26 9.89 -15.23
CA THR A 129 6.70 9.13 -14.05
C THR A 129 6.75 7.62 -14.33
N LEU A 130 5.79 7.08 -15.10
CA LEU A 130 5.82 5.69 -15.55
C LEU A 130 6.95 5.40 -16.55
N GLN A 131 7.47 6.39 -17.26
CA GLN A 131 8.68 6.22 -18.08
C GLN A 131 9.95 6.34 -17.24
N PHE A 132 9.92 7.20 -16.22
CA PHE A 132 11.03 7.40 -15.29
C PHE A 132 11.28 6.16 -14.44
N ILE A 133 10.22 5.50 -13.94
CA ILE A 133 10.34 4.27 -13.13
C ILE A 133 11.05 3.13 -13.88
N GLU A 134 10.90 3.04 -15.21
CA GLU A 134 11.63 2.04 -16.03
C GLU A 134 13.13 2.30 -16.09
N LYS A 135 13.54 3.58 -16.02
CA LYS A 135 14.96 3.97 -16.03
C LYS A 135 15.57 3.91 -14.63
N PHE A 136 14.75 4.09 -13.60
CA PHE A 136 15.17 4.15 -12.20
C PHE A 136 15.26 2.77 -11.54
N LYS A 137 14.55 1.76 -12.06
CA LYS A 137 14.56 0.41 -11.48
C LYS A 137 15.96 -0.20 -11.53
N THR A 138 16.31 -0.91 -10.47
CA THR A 138 17.55 -1.72 -10.39
C THR A 138 17.19 -3.15 -10.78
N PRO A 139 17.78 -3.72 -11.84
CA PRO A 139 17.52 -5.10 -12.22
C PRO A 139 18.08 -6.05 -11.17
N VAL A 140 17.32 -7.10 -10.86
CA VAL A 140 17.74 -8.17 -9.95
C VAL A 140 18.07 -9.41 -10.77
N VAL A 141 19.26 -9.97 -10.54
CA VAL A 141 19.71 -11.15 -11.27
C VAL A 141 18.95 -12.38 -10.74
N MET A 142 17.95 -12.82 -11.50
CA MET A 142 17.19 -14.04 -11.24
C MET A 142 17.76 -15.19 -12.08
N GLY A 143 18.90 -15.75 -11.65
CA GLY A 143 19.46 -16.96 -12.25
C GLY A 143 18.86 -18.26 -11.69
N ASN A 144 19.55 -19.39 -11.95
CA ASN A 144 19.31 -20.66 -11.26
C ASN A 144 19.49 -20.52 -9.74
N GLU A 145 20.45 -19.68 -9.33
CA GLU A 145 20.60 -19.23 -7.94
C GLU A 145 20.21 -17.76 -7.85
N PRO A 146 19.04 -17.43 -7.28
CA PRO A 146 18.63 -16.04 -7.08
C PRO A 146 19.48 -15.40 -5.99
N ASP A 147 19.73 -14.10 -6.11
CA ASP A 147 20.43 -13.33 -5.07
C ASP A 147 19.59 -13.27 -3.79
N LYS A 148 19.90 -14.16 -2.85
CA LYS A 148 19.19 -14.27 -1.58
C LYS A 148 19.33 -13.01 -0.74
N GLU A 149 20.42 -12.25 -0.87
CA GLU A 149 20.65 -11.08 -0.04
C GLU A 149 19.71 -9.94 -0.42
N ILE A 150 19.50 -9.69 -1.72
CA ILE A 150 18.51 -8.71 -2.19
C ILE A 150 17.09 -9.12 -1.73
N LEU A 151 16.74 -10.41 -1.83
CA LEU A 151 15.43 -10.90 -1.38
C LEU A 151 15.23 -10.74 0.14
N LYS A 152 16.29 -10.96 0.93
CA LYS A 152 16.27 -10.69 2.38
C LYS A 152 16.12 -9.21 2.68
N MET A 153 16.79 -8.34 1.93
CA MET A 153 16.66 -6.88 2.07
C MET A 153 15.23 -6.41 1.78
N VAL A 154 14.59 -6.92 0.72
CA VAL A 154 13.18 -6.63 0.41
C VAL A 154 12.26 -7.14 1.53
N ALA A 155 12.37 -8.42 1.91
CA ALA A 155 11.55 -9.00 2.97
C ALA A 155 11.68 -8.25 4.30
N ARG A 156 12.92 -7.90 4.67
CA ARG A 156 13.22 -7.10 5.86
C ARG A 156 12.55 -5.73 5.80
N THR A 157 12.61 -5.06 4.66
CA THR A 157 11.99 -3.74 4.47
C THR A 157 10.49 -3.82 4.69
N THR A 158 9.80 -4.76 4.04
CA THR A 158 8.34 -4.93 4.18
C THR A 158 7.95 -5.32 5.61
N LEU A 159 8.63 -6.30 6.22
CA LEU A 159 8.29 -6.80 7.57
C LEU A 159 8.50 -5.73 8.65
N ARG A 160 9.56 -4.92 8.57
CA ARG A 160 9.85 -3.83 9.51
C ARG A 160 8.78 -2.73 9.51
N THR A 161 7.97 -2.63 8.46
CA THR A 161 6.84 -1.69 8.46
C THR A 161 5.69 -2.16 9.35
N LYS A 162 5.54 -3.47 9.62
CA LYS A 162 4.36 -4.03 10.34
C LYS A 162 4.70 -4.67 11.69
N LEU A 163 5.97 -5.06 11.88
CA LEU A 163 6.45 -5.77 13.08
C LEU A 163 7.61 -5.03 13.75
N TYR A 164 7.91 -5.43 14.98
CA TYR A 164 9.11 -4.98 15.69
C TYR A 164 10.38 -5.47 14.97
N GLU A 165 11.42 -4.64 14.97
CA GLU A 165 12.67 -4.88 14.21
C GLU A 165 13.27 -6.26 14.49
N ALA A 166 13.38 -6.67 15.76
CA ALA A 166 13.94 -7.97 16.14
C ALA A 166 13.12 -9.17 15.61
N LEU A 167 11.79 -9.06 15.63
CA LEU A 167 10.91 -10.12 15.11
C LEU A 167 10.92 -10.14 13.57
N ALA A 168 10.95 -8.97 12.94
CA ALA A 168 11.05 -8.84 11.49
C ALA A 168 12.34 -9.48 10.96
N ASP A 169 13.47 -9.27 11.63
CA ASP A 169 14.75 -9.84 11.23
C ASP A 169 14.76 -11.38 11.36
N GLN A 170 14.12 -11.94 12.39
CA GLN A 170 13.94 -13.39 12.53
C GLN A 170 13.05 -13.99 11.43
N LEU A 171 11.95 -13.31 11.09
CA LEU A 171 11.01 -13.77 10.07
C LEU A 171 11.54 -13.59 8.65
N THR A 172 12.50 -12.69 8.43
CA THR A 172 13.07 -12.39 7.12
C THR A 172 13.65 -13.65 6.46
N ASP A 173 14.48 -14.41 7.19
CA ASP A 173 15.08 -15.64 6.65
C ASP A 173 14.02 -16.69 6.34
N ILE A 174 13.01 -16.82 7.21
CA ILE A 174 11.91 -17.78 7.06
C ILE A 174 11.08 -17.46 5.81
N VAL A 175 10.71 -16.19 5.61
CA VAL A 175 9.90 -15.73 4.46
C VAL A 175 10.64 -16.00 3.16
N VAL A 176 11.92 -15.61 3.06
CA VAL A 176 12.71 -15.80 1.84
C VAL A 176 12.89 -17.27 1.52
N ASN A 177 13.29 -18.08 2.51
CA ASN A 177 13.47 -19.52 2.29
C ASN A 177 12.17 -20.22 1.90
N SER A 178 11.03 -19.79 2.47
CA SER A 178 9.71 -20.35 2.13
C SER A 178 9.33 -20.06 0.68
N VAL A 179 9.56 -18.83 0.19
CA VAL A 179 9.30 -18.48 -1.22
C VAL A 179 10.26 -19.18 -2.18
N LEU A 180 11.52 -19.38 -1.77
CA LEU A 180 12.49 -20.11 -2.58
C LEU A 180 12.18 -21.62 -2.65
N CYS A 181 11.62 -22.20 -1.60
CA CYS A 181 11.21 -23.61 -1.57
C CYS A 181 10.08 -23.92 -2.57
N ILE A 182 9.13 -23.00 -2.72
CA ILE A 182 7.99 -23.14 -3.64
C ILE A 182 8.33 -22.75 -5.09
N ARG A 183 9.46 -22.06 -5.31
CA ARG A 183 9.84 -21.56 -6.63
C ARG A 183 10.14 -22.72 -7.57
N LYS A 184 9.39 -22.78 -8.67
CA LYS A 184 9.74 -23.58 -9.85
C LYS A 184 10.08 -22.63 -11.00
N PRO A 185 11.13 -22.88 -11.80
CA PRO A 185 11.57 -21.93 -12.83
C PRO A 185 10.52 -21.56 -13.89
N GLU A 186 9.55 -22.44 -14.17
CA GLU A 186 8.59 -22.27 -15.27
C GLU A 186 7.15 -22.00 -14.81
N GLU A 187 6.86 -22.03 -13.51
CA GLU A 187 5.51 -21.82 -12.96
C GLU A 187 5.43 -20.56 -12.10
N SER A 188 4.28 -19.87 -12.14
CA SER A 188 4.00 -18.76 -11.23
C SER A 188 3.97 -19.23 -9.79
N ILE A 189 4.52 -18.44 -8.88
CA ILE A 189 4.61 -18.79 -7.47
C ILE A 189 3.21 -18.77 -6.83
N ASP A 190 2.77 -19.93 -6.34
CA ASP A 190 1.54 -20.07 -5.57
C ASP A 190 1.81 -19.98 -4.06
N LEU A 191 1.41 -18.85 -3.47
CA LEU A 191 1.57 -18.58 -2.05
C LEU A 191 0.62 -19.40 -1.16
N PHE A 192 -0.40 -20.06 -1.72
CA PHE A 192 -1.26 -20.98 -0.94
C PHE A 192 -0.51 -22.24 -0.49
N MET A 193 0.65 -22.55 -1.10
CA MET A 193 1.51 -23.65 -0.68
C MET A 193 2.32 -23.33 0.59
N VAL A 194 2.29 -22.07 1.03
CA VAL A 194 2.96 -21.62 2.26
C VAL A 194 1.94 -21.64 3.41
N GLY A 195 2.17 -22.51 4.39
CA GLY A 195 1.27 -22.73 5.53
C GLY A 195 1.21 -21.58 6.55
N ASP A 196 0.35 -21.75 7.57
CA ASP A 196 0.14 -20.76 8.64
C ASP A 196 1.31 -20.72 9.63
N TYR A 197 1.77 -19.51 9.98
CA TYR A 197 2.93 -19.29 10.85
C TYR A 197 2.48 -19.06 12.30
N ALA A 198 2.12 -20.13 13.00
CA ALA A 198 1.82 -20.07 14.44
C ALA A 198 3.10 -20.12 15.31
N HIS A 199 4.17 -20.74 14.79
CA HIS A 199 5.45 -20.88 15.48
C HIS A 199 6.57 -20.38 14.56
N ALA A 200 7.52 -19.62 15.12
CA ALA A 200 8.63 -18.97 14.40
C ALA A 200 9.69 -19.96 13.86
N THR A 201 9.29 -21.15 13.44
CA THR A 201 10.17 -22.24 13.00
C THR A 201 9.76 -22.67 11.61
N GLN A 202 10.69 -22.62 10.66
CA GLN A 202 10.46 -23.06 9.30
C GLN A 202 10.45 -24.60 9.25
N VAL A 203 9.42 -25.17 8.63
CA VAL A 203 9.32 -26.61 8.35
C VAL A 203 9.31 -26.80 6.83
N GLU A 204 10.26 -27.56 6.30
CA GLU A 204 10.27 -27.97 4.89
C GLU A 204 9.30 -29.14 4.69
N GLY A 205 8.00 -28.85 4.81
CA GLY A 205 6.93 -29.82 4.75
C GLY A 205 5.58 -29.22 5.13
N LEU A 206 4.56 -30.06 5.25
CA LEU A 206 3.20 -29.63 5.64
C LEU A 206 2.95 -29.96 7.11
N VAL A 207 2.73 -28.94 7.93
CA VAL A 207 2.27 -29.10 9.32
C VAL A 207 0.73 -29.10 9.31
N LEU A 208 0.14 -30.10 9.98
CA LEU A 208 -1.30 -30.23 10.11
C LEU A 208 -1.71 -29.95 11.55
N ASP A 209 -2.82 -29.23 11.74
CA ASP A 209 -3.39 -28.92 13.07
C ASP A 209 -3.99 -30.14 13.77
N HIS A 210 -3.98 -31.30 13.11
CA HIS A 210 -4.59 -32.52 13.60
C HIS A 210 -3.54 -33.62 13.71
N GLY A 211 -3.44 -34.19 14.90
CA GLY A 211 -2.61 -35.35 15.19
C GLY A 211 -3.43 -36.63 15.34
N SER A 212 -2.75 -37.68 15.78
CA SER A 212 -3.35 -38.97 16.12
C SER A 212 -4.45 -38.83 17.18
N ARG A 213 -5.67 -39.24 16.84
CA ARG A 213 -6.82 -39.23 17.78
C ARG A 213 -6.89 -40.47 18.66
N HIS A 214 -6.43 -41.63 18.16
CA HIS A 214 -6.43 -42.88 18.91
C HIS A 214 -5.14 -43.05 19.73
N PRO A 215 -5.19 -43.44 21.01
CA PRO A 215 -4.00 -43.61 21.85
C PRO A 215 -2.95 -44.59 21.28
N ASP A 216 -3.42 -45.67 20.63
CA ASP A 216 -2.55 -46.70 20.03
C ASP A 216 -2.01 -46.32 18.65
N MET A 217 -2.40 -45.16 18.11
CA MET A 217 -1.88 -44.70 16.82
C MET A 217 -0.43 -44.23 17.00
N LYS A 218 0.44 -44.62 16.07
CA LYS A 218 1.87 -44.29 16.13
C LYS A 218 2.06 -42.79 16.19
N ARG A 219 2.83 -42.32 17.18
CA ARG A 219 3.21 -40.90 17.33
C ARG A 219 4.28 -40.46 16.33
N TRP A 220 5.12 -41.40 15.91
CA TRP A 220 6.23 -41.18 14.99
C TRP A 220 6.19 -42.23 13.89
N ALA A 221 6.32 -41.78 12.66
CA ALA A 221 6.41 -42.63 11.48
C ALA A 221 7.54 -42.10 10.59
N GLU A 222 8.52 -42.95 10.31
CA GLU A 222 9.61 -42.67 9.37
C GLU A 222 9.28 -43.34 8.03
N ASN A 223 9.60 -42.69 6.91
CA ASN A 223 9.38 -43.20 5.55
C ASN A 223 7.93 -43.69 5.31
N CYS A 224 6.94 -42.86 5.65
CA CYS A 224 5.54 -43.19 5.50
C CYS A 224 4.98 -42.81 4.13
N TYR A 225 4.00 -43.58 3.65
CA TYR A 225 3.16 -43.20 2.52
C TYR A 225 1.99 -42.35 3.05
N ILE A 226 1.76 -41.20 2.41
CA ILE A 226 0.67 -40.28 2.77
C ILE A 226 -0.51 -40.54 1.83
N LEU A 227 -1.68 -40.87 2.40
CA LEU A 227 -2.93 -40.97 1.66
C LEU A 227 -3.67 -39.63 1.75
N THR A 228 -3.94 -39.01 0.61
CA THR A 228 -4.83 -37.84 0.51
C THR A 228 -6.22 -38.29 0.09
N SER A 229 -7.26 -37.92 0.84
CA SER A 229 -8.65 -38.23 0.54
C SER A 229 -9.51 -37.00 0.78
N ASN A 230 -10.41 -36.70 -0.15
CA ASN A 230 -11.39 -35.61 -0.04
C ASN A 230 -12.80 -36.12 0.37
N VAL A 231 -12.95 -37.42 0.61
CA VAL A 231 -14.21 -38.04 1.02
C VAL A 231 -14.30 -38.05 2.54
N SER A 232 -15.39 -37.49 3.09
CA SER A 232 -15.62 -37.47 4.54
C SER A 232 -15.78 -38.89 5.09
N LEU A 233 -15.03 -39.19 6.15
CA LEU A 233 -15.11 -40.43 6.91
C LEU A 233 -15.82 -40.21 8.27
N GLU A 234 -16.52 -39.09 8.42
CA GLU A 234 -17.18 -38.67 9.65
C GLU A 234 -18.68 -38.40 9.44
N TYR A 235 -19.42 -38.35 10.56
CA TYR A 235 -20.78 -37.85 10.59
C TYR A 235 -20.77 -36.37 10.96
N GLU A 236 -21.16 -35.50 10.02
CA GLU A 236 -20.82 -34.07 10.09
C GLU A 236 -21.67 -33.24 11.08
N LYS A 237 -20.98 -32.43 11.89
CA LYS A 237 -21.48 -31.14 12.42
C LYS A 237 -20.28 -30.22 12.67
N ARG A 238 -20.35 -28.95 12.21
CA ARG A 238 -19.24 -27.99 12.31
C ARG A 238 -19.28 -27.15 13.60
N MET A 239 -18.10 -26.92 14.17
CA MET A 239 -17.72 -25.65 14.81
C MET A 239 -16.18 -25.57 14.95
N SER A 240 -15.60 -24.37 14.92
CA SER A 240 -14.22 -24.10 15.33
C SER A 240 -14.13 -22.73 16.01
N LEU A 241 -13.33 -22.65 17.09
CA LEU A 241 -12.97 -21.47 17.86
C LEU A 241 -11.58 -21.68 18.47
N TRP A 242 -10.72 -20.67 18.47
CA TRP A 242 -9.44 -20.65 19.20
C TRP A 242 -9.24 -19.31 19.94
N PRO A 243 -8.66 -19.29 21.16
CA PRO A 243 -8.41 -18.05 21.91
C PRO A 243 -6.92 -17.66 21.93
N ASN A 244 -6.59 -16.59 21.18
CA ASN A 244 -5.49 -15.59 21.35
C ASN A 244 -5.21 -14.93 19.98
N ASP A 245 -6.26 -14.39 19.35
CA ASP A 245 -6.28 -14.05 17.93
C ASP A 245 -5.46 -12.81 17.53
N HIS A 246 -5.30 -11.83 18.41
CA HIS A 246 -4.94 -10.47 17.96
C HIS A 246 -3.48 -10.32 17.55
N THR A 247 -2.54 -10.91 18.29
CA THR A 247 -1.11 -10.88 17.94
C THR A 247 -0.78 -11.82 16.78
N ILE A 248 -1.43 -13.00 16.73
CA ILE A 248 -1.26 -13.97 15.66
C ILE A 248 -1.80 -13.42 14.34
N ALA A 249 -2.96 -12.75 14.35
CA ALA A 249 -3.52 -12.11 13.16
C ALA A 249 -2.56 -11.04 12.59
N GLN A 250 -1.95 -10.21 13.43
CA GLN A 250 -0.99 -9.19 12.98
C GLN A 250 0.27 -9.83 12.37
N ILE A 251 0.81 -10.88 12.98
CA ILE A 251 1.98 -11.59 12.46
C ILE A 251 1.64 -12.26 11.12
N LYS A 252 0.46 -12.89 11.02
CA LYS A 252 -0.02 -13.55 9.81
C LYS A 252 -0.18 -12.57 8.65
N ASP A 253 -0.81 -11.42 8.90
CA ASP A 253 -0.93 -10.36 7.90
C ASP A 253 0.47 -9.89 7.47
N ALA A 254 1.37 -9.59 8.41
CA ALA A 254 2.73 -9.16 8.09
C ALA A 254 3.54 -10.17 7.27
N VAL A 255 3.44 -11.46 7.61
CA VAL A 255 4.13 -12.54 6.87
C VAL A 255 3.52 -12.70 5.48
N ARG A 256 2.20 -12.63 5.33
CA ARG A 256 1.53 -12.68 4.02
C ARG A 256 2.06 -11.58 3.10
N ASP A 257 2.23 -10.38 3.61
CA ASP A 257 2.70 -9.24 2.82
C ASP A 257 4.20 -9.34 2.53
N GLY A 258 5.01 -9.84 3.46
CA GLY A 258 6.41 -10.19 3.21
C GLY A 258 6.58 -11.26 2.12
N LEU A 259 5.77 -12.32 2.15
CA LEU A 259 5.78 -13.38 1.12
C LEU A 259 5.39 -12.83 -0.25
N ARG A 260 4.37 -11.96 -0.30
CA ARG A 260 3.95 -11.28 -1.55
C ARG A 260 5.02 -10.33 -2.07
N ALA A 261 5.68 -9.57 -1.21
CA ALA A 261 6.76 -8.68 -1.60
C ALA A 261 7.94 -9.44 -2.21
N VAL A 262 8.35 -10.57 -1.61
CA VAL A 262 9.42 -11.41 -2.18
C VAL A 262 8.98 -12.04 -3.50
N LYS A 263 7.73 -12.54 -3.58
CA LYS A 263 7.15 -13.06 -4.83
C LYS A 263 7.21 -12.00 -5.94
N ASN A 264 6.74 -10.78 -5.68
CA ASN A 264 6.72 -9.71 -6.66
C ASN A 264 8.12 -9.37 -7.16
N THR A 265 9.14 -9.36 -6.28
CA THR A 265 10.54 -9.15 -6.69
C THR A 265 11.04 -10.23 -7.64
N ILE A 266 10.61 -11.48 -7.45
CA ILE A 266 10.97 -12.60 -8.32
C ILE A 266 10.27 -12.48 -9.67
N GLU A 267 8.99 -12.10 -9.70
CA GLU A 267 8.23 -11.96 -10.95
C GLU A 267 8.61 -10.70 -11.75
N ASP A 268 8.92 -9.60 -11.07
CA ASP A 268 9.28 -8.32 -11.70
C ASP A 268 10.75 -8.26 -12.17
N GLU A 269 11.62 -9.13 -11.64
CA GLU A 269 13.08 -9.13 -11.84
C GLU A 269 13.75 -7.75 -11.60
N ALA A 270 13.09 -6.89 -10.81
CA ALA A 270 13.52 -5.52 -10.56
C ALA A 270 13.04 -5.01 -9.21
N VAL A 271 13.87 -4.18 -8.59
CA VAL A 271 13.56 -3.46 -7.34
C VAL A 271 13.75 -1.97 -7.52
N ILE A 272 13.11 -1.20 -6.65
CA ILE A 272 13.22 0.26 -6.61
C ILE A 272 13.88 0.66 -5.29
N LEU A 273 14.71 1.71 -5.34
CA LEU A 273 15.31 2.28 -4.13
C LEU A 273 14.21 2.90 -3.24
N GLY A 274 14.13 2.40 -2.01
CA GLY A 274 13.08 2.77 -1.05
C GLY A 274 13.39 4.06 -0.28
N ALA A 275 12.89 4.15 0.96
CA ALA A 275 13.08 5.30 1.86
C ALA A 275 12.66 6.67 1.27
N GLY A 276 11.74 6.69 0.30
CA GLY A 276 11.30 7.91 -0.36
C GLY A 276 12.22 8.42 -1.48
N ALA A 277 13.28 7.68 -1.83
CA ALA A 277 14.25 8.11 -2.83
C ALA A 277 13.64 8.20 -4.24
N PHE A 278 12.81 7.23 -4.61
CA PHE A 278 12.06 7.27 -5.86
C PHE A 278 11.17 8.52 -5.95
N GLU A 279 10.46 8.86 -4.89
CA GLU A 279 9.55 10.01 -4.87
C GLU A 279 10.27 11.34 -5.02
N VAL A 280 11.42 11.51 -4.36
CA VAL A 280 12.27 12.70 -4.49
C VAL A 280 12.84 12.81 -5.90
N ALA A 281 13.36 11.70 -6.45
CA ALA A 281 13.92 11.67 -7.80
C ALA A 281 12.86 11.91 -8.89
N ALA A 282 11.69 11.30 -8.75
CA ALA A 282 10.57 11.47 -9.67
C ALA A 282 10.06 12.92 -9.65
N ARG A 283 9.96 13.56 -8.47
CA ARG A 283 9.62 14.99 -8.39
C ARG A 283 10.63 15.84 -9.17
N GLN A 284 11.92 15.62 -8.96
CA GLN A 284 12.95 16.46 -9.58
C GLN A 284 12.96 16.29 -11.10
N HIS A 285 12.78 15.08 -11.60
CA HIS A 285 12.60 14.81 -13.03
C HIS A 285 11.37 15.53 -13.61
N LEU A 286 10.21 15.46 -12.93
CA LEU A 286 9.00 16.14 -13.37
C LEU A 286 9.17 17.67 -13.41
N VAL A 287 9.79 18.26 -12.39
CA VAL A 287 9.99 19.71 -12.29
C VAL A 287 11.03 20.21 -13.30
N ASN A 288 12.13 19.47 -13.50
CA ASN A 288 13.24 19.95 -14.33
C ASN A 288 13.07 19.68 -15.82
N GLU A 289 12.42 18.57 -16.20
CA GLU A 289 12.30 18.13 -17.60
C GLU A 289 10.87 18.31 -18.12
N VAL A 290 9.89 17.75 -17.41
CA VAL A 290 8.51 17.65 -17.91
C VAL A 290 7.81 19.01 -17.85
N LYS A 291 7.92 19.73 -16.73
CA LYS A 291 7.32 21.06 -16.54
C LYS A 291 7.74 22.05 -17.63
N LYS A 292 9.01 21.98 -18.07
CA LYS A 292 9.54 22.87 -19.14
C LYS A 292 9.04 22.50 -20.53
N THR A 293 8.68 21.23 -20.73
CA THR A 293 8.23 20.71 -22.03
C THR A 293 6.74 20.95 -22.26
N VAL A 294 5.93 20.88 -21.19
CA VAL A 294 4.50 21.12 -21.26
C VAL A 294 4.22 22.60 -21.52
N GLN A 295 3.28 22.92 -22.42
CA GLN A 295 2.87 24.31 -22.69
C GLN A 295 1.55 24.65 -22.02
N GLY A 296 1.41 25.92 -21.60
CA GLY A 296 0.17 26.48 -21.07
C GLY A 296 -0.11 26.10 -19.61
N ARG A 297 -1.39 26.22 -19.21
CA ARG A 297 -1.82 26.07 -17.80
C ARG A 297 -1.69 24.63 -17.26
N ALA A 298 -1.53 23.63 -18.13
CA ALA A 298 -1.32 22.24 -17.71
C ALA A 298 0.02 22.03 -16.96
N GLN A 299 0.98 22.94 -17.10
CA GLN A 299 2.23 22.94 -16.32
C GLN A 299 1.97 22.93 -14.80
N LEU A 300 0.92 23.64 -14.37
CA LEU A 300 0.55 23.74 -12.96
C LEU A 300 -0.02 22.42 -12.43
N GLY A 301 -0.70 21.64 -13.28
CA GLY A 301 -1.11 20.27 -12.92
C GLY A 301 0.08 19.33 -12.76
N VAL A 302 1.11 19.47 -13.61
CA VAL A 302 2.36 18.69 -13.47
C VAL A 302 3.09 19.06 -12.17
N GLU A 303 3.12 20.35 -11.82
CA GLU A 303 3.71 20.82 -10.57
C GLU A 303 2.96 20.31 -9.34
N ALA A 304 1.63 20.39 -9.34
CA ALA A 304 0.78 19.83 -8.29
C ALA A 304 1.04 18.32 -8.08
N PHE A 305 1.20 17.58 -9.18
CA PHE A 305 1.53 16.15 -9.12
C PHE A 305 2.93 15.90 -8.54
N ALA A 306 3.92 16.67 -8.98
CA ALA A 306 5.29 16.54 -8.51
C ALA A 306 5.38 16.81 -6.99
N ASP A 307 4.69 17.83 -6.50
CA ASP A 307 4.65 18.16 -5.07
C ASP A 307 3.89 17.13 -4.25
N ALA A 308 2.87 16.49 -4.83
CA ALA A 308 2.13 15.41 -4.19
C ALA A 308 2.97 14.14 -3.99
N LEU A 309 3.96 13.86 -4.84
CA LEU A 309 4.88 12.72 -4.65
C LEU A 309 5.66 12.80 -3.34
N LEU A 310 5.96 14.02 -2.85
CA LEU A 310 6.67 14.21 -1.58
C LEU A 310 5.85 13.82 -0.35
N VAL A 311 4.59 13.41 -0.49
CA VAL A 311 3.79 12.96 0.65
C VAL A 311 4.46 11.81 1.40
N VAL A 312 5.09 10.86 0.69
CA VAL A 312 5.72 9.69 1.30
C VAL A 312 6.90 10.10 2.19
N PRO A 313 7.95 10.80 1.70
CA PRO A 313 9.06 11.21 2.55
C PRO A 313 8.63 12.20 3.65
N LYS A 314 7.66 13.09 3.40
CA LYS A 314 7.11 13.98 4.42
C LYS A 314 6.45 13.21 5.55
N THR A 315 5.58 12.25 5.23
CA THR A 315 4.89 11.45 6.24
C THR A 315 5.84 10.52 6.98
N LEU A 316 6.87 9.98 6.32
CA LEU A 316 7.92 9.21 6.99
C LEU A 316 8.70 10.06 8.01
N ALA A 317 9.04 11.31 7.66
CA ALA A 317 9.69 12.25 8.58
C ALA A 317 8.77 12.63 9.75
N GLU A 318 7.50 12.96 9.47
CA GLU A 318 6.49 13.31 10.48
C GLU A 318 6.30 12.18 11.50
N ASN A 319 6.16 10.93 11.04
CA ASN A 319 6.02 9.76 11.91
C ASN A 319 7.29 9.45 12.71
N SER A 320 8.43 9.97 12.27
CA SER A 320 9.72 9.83 12.98
C SER A 320 9.97 10.97 13.96
N GLY A 321 9.05 11.95 14.06
CA GLY A 321 9.20 13.13 14.92
C GLY A 321 10.22 14.15 14.42
N LEU A 322 10.58 14.07 13.14
CA LEU A 322 11.55 14.96 12.49
C LEU A 322 10.83 16.15 11.84
N ASP A 323 11.54 17.27 11.68
CA ASP A 323 11.00 18.39 10.92
C ASP A 323 10.91 18.04 9.43
N THR A 324 9.69 18.08 8.89
CA THR A 324 9.43 17.68 7.50
C THR A 324 10.03 18.63 6.48
N GLN A 325 10.25 19.91 6.81
CA GLN A 325 10.80 20.88 5.87
C GLN A 325 12.31 20.71 5.75
N ASP A 326 13.00 20.62 6.88
CA ASP A 326 14.45 20.46 6.93
C ASP A 326 14.89 19.18 6.20
N VAL A 327 14.17 18.07 6.45
CA VAL A 327 14.41 16.79 5.77
C VAL A 327 14.26 16.90 4.26
N ILE A 328 13.18 17.53 3.78
CA ILE A 328 12.92 17.63 2.34
C ILE A 328 13.92 18.54 1.64
N ILE A 329 14.36 19.62 2.32
CA ILE A 329 15.43 20.50 1.83
C ILE A 329 16.74 19.71 1.72
N ALA A 330 17.10 18.93 2.74
CA ALA A 330 18.31 18.12 2.73
C ALA A 330 18.29 17.06 1.61
N LEU A 331 17.20 16.31 1.47
CA LEU A 331 17.04 15.28 0.43
C LEU A 331 17.09 15.88 -0.97
N THR A 332 16.38 16.99 -1.20
CA THR A 332 16.39 17.67 -2.49
C THR A 332 17.76 18.24 -2.81
N GLY A 333 18.43 18.85 -1.83
CA GLY A 333 19.75 19.44 -2.01
C GLY A 333 20.84 18.42 -2.36
N GLU A 334 20.82 17.24 -1.75
CA GLU A 334 21.73 16.15 -2.14
C GLU A 334 21.37 15.54 -3.51
N HIS A 335 20.08 15.46 -3.82
CA HIS A 335 19.65 14.98 -5.13
C HIS A 335 20.07 15.91 -6.27
N ASP A 336 20.04 17.23 -6.05
CA ASP A 336 20.53 18.23 -7.00
C ASP A 336 22.04 18.13 -7.27
N ARG A 337 22.80 17.51 -6.34
CA ARG A 337 24.22 17.17 -6.56
C ARG A 337 24.42 15.90 -7.39
N GLY A 338 23.34 15.21 -7.77
CA GLY A 338 23.35 14.00 -8.59
C GLY A 338 23.29 12.69 -7.81
N ASN A 339 23.14 12.74 -6.48
CA ASN A 339 23.07 11.54 -5.64
C ASN A 339 21.62 11.05 -5.52
N VAL A 340 21.39 9.74 -5.55
CA VAL A 340 20.06 9.19 -5.21
C VAL A 340 20.03 8.93 -3.72
N VAL A 341 19.22 9.71 -2.99
CA VAL A 341 19.16 9.67 -1.54
C VAL A 341 17.75 9.39 -1.04
N GLY A 342 17.65 8.64 0.06
CA GLY A 342 16.43 8.42 0.82
C GLY A 342 16.54 8.97 2.23
N LEU A 343 15.42 8.93 2.96
CA LEU A 343 15.32 9.42 4.32
C LEU A 343 15.80 8.37 5.33
N ASN A 344 16.77 8.74 6.17
CA ASN A 344 17.01 8.02 7.41
C ASN A 344 16.01 8.45 8.48
N HIS A 345 15.15 7.53 8.89
CA HIS A 345 14.11 7.81 9.89
C HIS A 345 14.64 7.94 11.33
N HIS A 346 15.90 7.58 11.62
CA HIS A 346 16.51 7.76 12.94
C HIS A 346 17.21 9.11 13.08
N THR A 347 17.98 9.52 12.06
CA THR A 347 18.82 10.73 12.11
C THR A 347 18.18 11.92 11.39
N GLY A 348 17.29 11.68 10.44
CA GLY A 348 16.76 12.69 9.52
C GLY A 348 17.72 13.11 8.41
N GLU A 349 18.90 12.48 8.32
CA GLU A 349 19.89 12.78 7.31
C GLU A 349 19.64 11.99 6.01
N PRO A 350 20.04 12.53 4.84
CA PRO A 350 20.04 11.80 3.58
C PRO A 350 20.97 10.58 3.63
N ILE A 351 20.48 9.42 3.21
CA ILE A 351 21.23 8.17 3.12
C ILE A 351 21.13 7.59 1.71
N ASP A 352 22.10 6.76 1.32
CA ASP A 352 21.97 5.95 0.11
C ASP A 352 21.11 4.70 0.42
N PRO A 353 19.90 4.58 -0.15
CA PRO A 353 19.03 3.43 0.10
C PRO A 353 19.64 2.10 -0.35
N GLN A 354 20.52 2.12 -1.35
CA GLN A 354 21.17 0.92 -1.86
C GLN A 354 22.17 0.36 -0.83
N MET A 355 22.94 1.24 -0.18
CA MET A 355 23.90 0.82 0.85
C MET A 355 23.20 0.31 2.12
N GLU A 356 22.08 0.94 2.50
CA GLU A 356 21.26 0.53 3.64
C GLU A 356 20.38 -0.69 3.35
N GLY A 357 20.31 -1.12 2.09
CA GLY A 357 19.50 -2.27 1.66
C GLY A 357 18.00 -2.04 1.81
N ILE A 358 17.53 -0.81 1.58
CA ILE A 358 16.11 -0.46 1.65
C ILE A 358 15.52 -0.45 0.24
N PHE A 359 14.72 -1.46 -0.07
CA PHE A 359 14.13 -1.65 -1.39
C PHE A 359 12.62 -1.76 -1.33
N ASP A 360 11.96 -1.13 -2.29
CA ASP A 360 10.54 -1.24 -2.56
C ASP A 360 10.29 -2.07 -3.83
N ASN A 361 9.15 -2.75 -3.93
CA ASN A 361 8.76 -3.49 -5.12
C ASN A 361 8.42 -2.57 -6.29
N TYR A 362 8.86 -2.97 -7.49
CA TYR A 362 8.57 -2.24 -8.73
C TYR A 362 7.07 -2.22 -9.06
N SER A 363 6.40 -3.38 -9.05
CA SER A 363 4.96 -3.50 -9.32
C SER A 363 4.10 -2.64 -8.39
N VAL A 364 4.43 -2.59 -7.09
CA VAL A 364 3.72 -1.77 -6.09
C VAL A 364 3.77 -0.28 -6.48
N LYS A 365 4.96 0.28 -6.67
CA LYS A 365 5.13 1.70 -7.05
C LYS A 365 4.48 2.01 -8.38
N ARG A 366 4.67 1.15 -9.38
CA ARG A 366 4.06 1.32 -10.71
C ARG A 366 2.53 1.41 -10.62
N GLN A 367 1.91 0.54 -9.83
CA GLN A 367 0.46 0.51 -9.69
C GLN A 367 -0.07 1.71 -8.88
N ILE A 368 0.66 2.18 -7.85
CA ILE A 368 0.31 3.41 -7.11
C ILE A 368 0.27 4.60 -8.06
N ILE A 369 1.34 4.77 -8.87
CA ILE A 369 1.44 5.88 -9.84
C ILE A 369 0.39 5.75 -10.94
N ASN A 370 -0.01 4.54 -11.32
CA ASN A 370 -1.04 4.35 -12.34
C ASN A 370 -2.47 4.61 -11.80
N SER A 371 -2.81 4.06 -10.64
CA SER A 371 -4.18 4.06 -10.11
C SER A 371 -4.54 5.34 -9.36
N GLY A 372 -3.63 5.88 -8.54
CA GLY A 372 -3.87 7.05 -7.71
C GLY A 372 -4.34 8.28 -8.51
N PRO A 373 -3.61 8.70 -9.54
CA PRO A 373 -3.96 9.86 -10.35
C PRO A 373 -5.26 9.68 -11.14
N VAL A 374 -5.59 8.45 -11.54
CA VAL A 374 -6.84 8.15 -12.26
C VAL A 374 -8.04 8.41 -11.35
N ILE A 375 -7.98 7.93 -10.09
CA ILE A 375 -9.05 8.15 -9.13
C ILE A 375 -9.14 9.62 -8.70
N ALA A 376 -8.00 10.27 -8.42
CA ALA A 376 -7.98 11.70 -8.11
C ALA A 376 -8.59 12.52 -9.27
N SER A 377 -8.23 12.19 -10.51
CA SER A 377 -8.78 12.87 -11.70
C SER A 377 -10.29 12.68 -11.84
N GLN A 378 -10.79 11.46 -11.59
CA GLN A 378 -12.24 11.21 -11.62
C GLN A 378 -12.96 12.03 -10.54
N LEU A 379 -12.40 12.10 -9.32
CA LEU A 379 -12.99 12.86 -8.21
C LEU A 379 -12.97 14.38 -8.43
N LEU A 380 -11.94 14.91 -9.09
CA LEU A 380 -11.85 16.33 -9.45
C LEU A 380 -12.84 16.75 -10.54
N LEU A 381 -13.26 15.81 -11.38
CA LEU A 381 -14.22 16.07 -12.46
C LEU A 381 -15.69 15.91 -12.03
N VAL A 382 -15.94 15.56 -10.77
CA VAL A 382 -17.30 15.51 -10.20
C VAL A 382 -17.83 16.93 -10.02
N ASP A 383 -18.96 17.23 -10.66
CA ASP A 383 -19.65 18.51 -10.56
C ASP A 383 -20.90 18.46 -9.68
N GLU A 384 -21.57 17.31 -9.54
CA GLU A 384 -22.71 17.17 -8.64
C GLU A 384 -22.66 15.84 -7.90
N VAL A 385 -22.99 15.87 -6.61
CA VAL A 385 -23.25 14.65 -5.83
C VAL A 385 -24.74 14.57 -5.58
N ILE A 386 -25.38 13.58 -6.18
CA ILE A 386 -26.83 13.41 -6.18
C ILE A 386 -27.17 12.17 -5.37
N ARG A 387 -27.99 12.35 -4.33
CA ARG A 387 -28.62 11.24 -3.60
C ARG A 387 -30.09 11.18 -3.99
N ALA A 388 -30.47 10.17 -4.77
CA ALA A 388 -31.84 9.91 -5.16
C ALA A 388 -32.10 8.40 -5.18
N GLY A 389 -33.17 7.94 -4.53
CA GLY A 389 -33.54 6.52 -4.45
C GLY A 389 -35.01 6.31 -4.16
N ARG A 390 -35.55 5.14 -4.55
CA ARG A 390 -36.99 4.81 -4.48
C ARG A 390 -37.62 4.94 -3.09
N ASN A 391 -36.84 4.80 -2.01
CA ASN A 391 -37.32 4.82 -0.62
C ASN A 391 -36.70 5.93 0.25
N MET A 392 -36.35 7.09 -0.31
CA MET A 392 -35.91 8.23 0.51
C MET A 392 -37.11 8.82 1.28
N ARG A 393 -37.43 8.25 2.44
CA ARG A 393 -38.33 8.88 3.42
C ARG A 393 -37.62 10.11 3.99
N LYS A 394 -38.36 11.22 4.13
CA LYS A 394 -37.87 12.39 4.86
C LYS A 394 -37.42 11.94 6.27
N PRO A 395 -36.26 12.40 6.77
CA PRO A 395 -36.00 12.35 8.20
C PRO A 395 -37.14 13.13 8.87
N THR A 396 -37.93 12.43 9.70
CA THR A 396 -38.98 13.04 10.53
C THR A 396 -38.39 13.89 11.63
#